data_AF-A0A7S4EEV6-F1
#
_entry.id   AF-A0A7S4EEV6-F1
#
_cell.length_a   1.000
_cell.length_b   1.000
_cell.length_c   1.000
_cell.angle_alpha   90.00
_cell.angle_beta   90.00
_cell.angle_gamma   90.00
#
_symmetry.space_group_name_H-M   'P 1'
#
loop_
_entity.id
_entity.type
_entity.pdbx_description
1 polymer ?
#
loop_
_entity_poly.entity_id
_entity_poly.type
_entity_poly.pdbx_seq_one_letter_code
_entity_poly.pdbx_strand_id
1 'polypeptide(L)'
;MMKPLIFAFFFVFANVRAGLLDMWKLDNPIVDFSSESNTFRLSYDLNKDVTKESVHVKVFTAACQDPQDGTEGIEVTDGITVQNTDVSDGKGIFEFKLDIKTLSNNSDVIDTSNPQRPSIKLCARYMLWTGGTYEVSFIESILALNFDLTDAGFVFSNLVSKNFDSSGTEVS
;
A
#
# COMPACT_ATOMS: atom_id res chain seq x y z
N MET A 1 51.81 -38.60 -16.70
CA MET A 1 51.44 -37.18 -16.85
C MET A 1 49.92 -37.06 -16.71
N MET A 2 49.42 -36.66 -15.54
CA MET A 2 47.99 -36.54 -15.24
C MET A 2 47.64 -35.04 -15.22
N LYS A 3 46.71 -34.60 -16.08
CA LYS A 3 46.13 -33.25 -16.03
C LYS A 3 45.03 -33.22 -14.96
N PRO A 4 45.02 -32.26 -14.02
CA PRO A 4 43.85 -32.03 -13.21
C PRO A 4 42.82 -31.24 -14.03
N LEU A 5 41.62 -31.79 -14.15
CA LEU A 5 40.45 -31.08 -14.65
C LEU A 5 39.88 -30.29 -13.47
N ILE A 6 40.23 -29.01 -13.37
CA ILE A 6 39.60 -28.11 -12.40
C ILE A 6 38.23 -27.74 -12.97
N PHE A 7 37.18 -28.37 -12.46
CA PHE A 7 35.81 -27.93 -12.69
C PHE A 7 35.59 -26.61 -11.93
N ALA A 8 35.54 -25.50 -12.66
CA ALA A 8 35.13 -24.21 -12.11
C ALA A 8 33.61 -24.23 -11.88
N PHE A 9 33.18 -24.55 -10.67
CA PHE A 9 31.79 -24.43 -10.22
C PHE A 9 31.63 -23.07 -9.52
N PHE A 10 31.55 -21.97 -10.25
CA PHE A 10 31.45 -20.65 -9.63
C PHE A 10 30.67 -19.60 -10.44
N PHE A 11 29.56 -19.95 -11.11
CA PHE A 11 28.69 -18.93 -11.71
C PHE A 11 27.21 -19.36 -11.77
N VAL A 12 26.51 -19.41 -10.63
CA VAL A 12 25.02 -19.44 -10.62
C VAL A 12 24.40 -18.54 -9.53
N PHE A 13 25.16 -18.06 -8.53
CA PHE A 13 24.56 -17.38 -7.36
C PHE A 13 24.23 -15.89 -7.53
N ALA A 14 24.75 -15.21 -8.55
CA ALA A 14 24.51 -13.77 -8.74
C ALA A 14 23.13 -13.47 -9.34
N ASN A 15 22.69 -14.24 -10.34
CA ASN A 15 21.42 -13.99 -11.04
C ASN A 15 20.19 -14.33 -10.18
N VAL A 16 20.31 -15.29 -9.25
CA VAL A 16 19.21 -15.67 -8.35
C VAL A 16 18.91 -14.56 -7.34
N ARG A 17 19.94 -13.84 -6.86
CA ARG A 17 19.75 -12.75 -5.88
C ARG A 17 19.09 -11.51 -6.49
N ALA A 18 19.46 -11.14 -7.73
CA ALA A 18 18.83 -10.02 -8.42
C ALA A 18 17.33 -10.29 -8.69
N GLY A 19 17.01 -11.48 -9.22
CA GLY A 19 15.61 -11.85 -9.49
C GLY A 19 14.74 -11.98 -8.23
N LEU A 20 15.32 -12.35 -7.08
CA LEU A 20 14.60 -12.40 -5.80
C LEU A 20 14.29 -11.01 -5.24
N LEU A 21 15.17 -10.02 -5.41
CA LEU A 21 14.91 -8.65 -4.95
C LEU A 21 13.87 -7.95 -5.83
N ASP A 22 13.95 -8.15 -7.16
CA ASP A 22 12.99 -7.60 -8.11
C ASP A 22 11.57 -8.15 -7.91
N MET A 23 11.44 -9.35 -7.33
CA MET A 23 10.14 -9.97 -7.05
C MET A 23 9.33 -9.21 -6.00
N TRP A 24 10.00 -8.58 -5.04
CA TRP A 24 9.37 -7.90 -3.91
C TRP A 24 9.29 -6.39 -4.08
N LYS A 25 9.69 -5.86 -5.24
CA LYS A 25 9.59 -4.44 -5.52
C LYS A 25 8.12 -4.05 -5.65
N LEU A 26 7.75 -2.97 -4.99
CA LEU A 26 6.47 -2.28 -5.16
C LEU A 26 6.73 -0.95 -5.85
N ASP A 27 5.93 -0.65 -6.87
CA ASP A 27 5.89 0.68 -7.48
C ASP A 27 4.66 1.45 -6.96
N ASN A 28 4.68 2.78 -7.13
CA ASN A 28 3.56 3.64 -6.74
C ASN A 28 2.25 3.19 -7.41
N PRO A 29 1.13 3.12 -6.67
CA PRO A 29 -0.12 2.66 -7.24
C PRO A 29 -0.71 3.70 -8.18
N ILE A 30 -1.45 3.19 -9.15
CA ILE A 30 -2.47 3.98 -9.83
C ILE A 30 -3.70 4.00 -8.92
N VAL A 31 -4.22 5.18 -8.64
CA VAL A 31 -5.36 5.38 -7.75
C VAL A 31 -6.55 5.89 -8.53
N ASP A 32 -7.67 5.23 -8.31
CA ASP A 32 -8.98 5.63 -8.81
C ASP A 32 -9.93 5.82 -7.62
N PHE A 33 -10.79 6.85 -7.70
CA PHE A 33 -11.77 7.18 -6.68
C PHE A 33 -13.14 7.42 -7.32
N SER A 34 -14.11 6.62 -6.92
CA SER A 34 -15.51 6.81 -7.29
C SER A 34 -16.24 7.57 -6.18
N SER A 35 -16.61 8.82 -6.46
CA SER A 35 -17.39 9.66 -5.54
C SER A 35 -18.84 9.16 -5.36
N GLU A 36 -19.38 8.43 -6.34
CA GLU A 36 -20.74 7.87 -6.25
C GLU A 36 -20.81 6.73 -5.23
N SER A 37 -19.76 5.91 -5.15
CA SER A 37 -19.69 4.77 -4.25
C SER A 37 -18.81 4.99 -3.03
N ASN A 38 -18.09 6.11 -2.96
CA ASN A 38 -17.03 6.42 -2.00
C ASN A 38 -15.97 5.31 -1.93
N THR A 39 -15.57 4.81 -3.09
CA THR A 39 -14.65 3.67 -3.20
C THR A 39 -13.31 4.13 -3.74
N PHE A 40 -12.23 3.75 -3.04
CA PHE A 40 -10.88 3.82 -3.55
C PHE A 40 -10.48 2.49 -4.15
N ARG A 41 -9.76 2.56 -5.28
CA ARG A 41 -9.09 1.43 -5.89
C ARG A 41 -7.64 1.79 -6.16
N LEU A 42 -6.73 1.08 -5.52
CA LEU A 42 -5.29 1.19 -5.70
C LEU A 42 -4.83 -0.02 -6.51
N SER A 43 -4.16 0.24 -7.63
CA SER A 43 -3.63 -0.80 -8.53
C SER A 43 -2.12 -0.75 -8.55
N TYR A 44 -1.48 -1.88 -8.28
CA TYR A 44 -0.04 -2.02 -8.16
C TYR A 44 0.51 -2.90 -9.29
N ASP A 45 1.71 -2.57 -9.75
CA ASP A 45 2.48 -3.43 -10.63
C ASP A 45 3.30 -4.36 -9.75
N LEU A 46 3.13 -5.66 -9.95
CA LEU A 46 3.75 -6.72 -9.17
C LEU A 46 4.54 -7.64 -10.08
N ASN A 47 5.50 -8.35 -9.48
CA ASN A 47 6.05 -9.51 -10.14
C ASN A 47 4.96 -10.60 -10.26
N LYS A 48 4.92 -11.28 -11.40
CA LYS A 48 3.96 -12.38 -11.69
C LYS A 48 4.00 -13.55 -10.70
N ASP A 49 5.11 -13.69 -9.98
CA ASP A 49 5.31 -14.77 -9.01
C ASP A 49 4.74 -14.42 -7.62
N VAL A 50 4.32 -13.16 -7.40
CA VAL A 50 3.58 -12.76 -6.20
C VAL A 50 2.18 -13.35 -6.26
N THR A 51 1.76 -13.99 -5.17
CA THR A 51 0.42 -14.56 -5.04
C THR A 51 -0.46 -13.72 -4.13
N LYS A 52 -1.78 -13.97 -4.19
CA LYS A 52 -2.75 -13.29 -3.33
C LYS A 52 -2.49 -13.51 -1.83
N GLU A 53 -2.02 -14.68 -1.44
CA GLU A 53 -1.67 -15.01 -0.05
C GLU A 53 -0.44 -14.26 0.46
N SER A 54 0.35 -13.71 -0.46
CA SER A 54 1.52 -12.88 -0.13
C SER A 54 1.13 -11.42 0.08
N VAL A 55 -0.12 -11.04 -0.16
CA VAL A 55 -0.58 -9.64 -0.09
C VAL A 55 -1.41 -9.41 1.16
N HIS A 56 -1.01 -8.40 1.92
CA HIS A 56 -1.75 -7.91 3.06
C HIS A 56 -2.02 -6.42 2.90
N VAL A 57 -3.19 -5.97 3.34
CA VAL A 57 -3.62 -4.57 3.20
C VAL A 57 -4.22 -4.06 4.48
N LYS A 58 -3.97 -2.78 4.79
CA LYS A 58 -4.52 -2.09 5.95
C LYS A 58 -4.81 -0.63 5.61
N VAL A 59 -5.75 -0.04 6.34
CA VAL A 59 -6.02 1.41 6.30
C VAL A 59 -5.83 1.97 7.70
N PHE A 60 -5.09 3.06 7.79
CA PHE A 60 -4.78 3.79 9.02
C PHE A 60 -5.31 5.22 8.94
N THR A 61 -5.25 5.94 10.06
CA THR A 61 -5.45 7.39 10.11
C THR A 61 -4.38 8.12 9.28
N ALA A 62 -4.36 9.46 9.28
CA ALA A 62 -3.51 10.26 8.41
C ALA A 62 -1.99 9.96 8.51
N ALA A 63 -1.55 9.32 9.59
CA ALA A 63 -0.22 8.76 9.73
C ALA A 63 -0.27 7.24 9.54
N CYS A 64 0.44 6.76 8.53
CA CYS A 64 0.82 5.36 8.46
C CYS A 64 1.77 5.03 9.62
N GLN A 65 1.92 3.75 9.96
CA GLN A 65 2.91 3.33 10.94
C GLN A 65 4.30 3.79 10.48
N ASP A 66 4.95 4.69 11.22
CA ASP A 66 6.36 5.01 10.97
C ASP A 66 7.21 3.90 11.63
N PRO A 67 7.86 3.03 10.84
CA PRO A 67 8.64 1.92 11.39
C PRO A 67 9.92 2.41 12.10
N GLN A 68 10.36 3.65 11.85
CA GLN A 68 11.58 4.22 12.41
C GLN A 68 11.36 4.87 13.77
N ASP A 69 10.18 5.44 14.04
CA ASP A 69 9.88 6.10 15.31
C ASP A 69 9.05 5.23 16.27
N GLY A 70 8.52 4.09 15.80
CA GLY A 70 7.76 3.14 16.60
C GLY A 70 6.36 3.63 16.99
N THR A 71 5.87 4.72 16.38
CA THR A 71 4.48 5.14 16.53
C THR A 71 3.59 4.29 15.62
N GLU A 72 2.69 3.54 16.24
CA GLU A 72 1.69 2.77 15.50
C GLU A 72 0.66 3.75 14.91
N GLY A 73 0.56 3.78 13.58
CA GLY A 73 -0.62 4.33 12.93
C GLY A 73 -1.86 3.61 13.47
N ILE A 74 -2.91 4.35 13.78
CA ILE A 74 -4.14 3.75 14.30
C ILE A 74 -4.90 3.13 13.14
N GLU A 75 -5.03 1.80 13.12
CA GLU A 75 -5.80 1.11 12.08
C GLU A 75 -7.27 1.56 12.15
N VAL A 76 -7.80 2.01 11.02
CA VAL A 76 -9.19 2.49 10.92
C VAL A 76 -10.05 1.32 10.44
N THR A 77 -10.67 0.61 11.37
CA THR A 77 -11.59 -0.48 11.06
C THR A 77 -13.03 0.00 10.91
N ASP A 78 -13.41 1.02 11.69
CA ASP A 78 -14.76 1.57 11.66
C ASP A 78 -14.91 2.56 10.51
N GLY A 79 -15.92 2.32 9.67
CA GLY A 79 -16.21 3.17 8.51
C GLY A 79 -15.34 2.90 7.28
N ILE A 80 -14.48 1.88 7.32
CA ILE A 80 -13.74 1.37 6.16
C ILE A 80 -14.19 -0.07 5.90
N THR A 81 -14.44 -0.41 4.64
CA THR A 81 -14.73 -1.80 4.25
C THR A 81 -13.89 -2.20 3.05
N VAL A 82 -12.93 -3.09 3.25
CA VAL A 82 -12.16 -3.70 2.16
C VAL A 82 -13.12 -4.51 1.28
N GLN A 83 -13.25 -4.10 0.02
CA GLN A 83 -14.13 -4.73 -0.96
C GLN A 83 -13.41 -5.85 -1.71
N ASN A 84 -12.16 -5.58 -2.09
CA ASN A 84 -11.38 -6.51 -2.89
C ASN A 84 -9.88 -6.39 -2.58
N THR A 85 -9.25 -7.54 -2.42
CA THR A 85 -7.80 -7.69 -2.48
C THR A 85 -7.52 -8.81 -3.46
N ASP A 86 -6.87 -8.48 -4.57
CA ASP A 86 -6.66 -9.45 -5.64
C ASP A 86 -5.27 -9.35 -6.24
N VAL A 87 -4.79 -10.46 -6.80
CA VAL A 87 -3.52 -10.54 -7.51
C VAL A 87 -3.72 -11.39 -8.75
N SER A 88 -3.48 -10.80 -9.92
CA SER A 88 -3.58 -11.50 -11.20
C SER A 88 -2.59 -10.91 -12.20
N ASP A 89 -1.90 -11.78 -12.94
CA ASP A 89 -1.06 -11.42 -14.09
C ASP A 89 -0.06 -10.27 -13.83
N GLY A 90 0.60 -10.29 -12.66
CA GLY A 90 1.55 -9.24 -12.28
C GLY A 90 0.89 -7.91 -11.90
N LYS A 91 -0.39 -7.92 -11.52
CA LYS A 91 -1.09 -6.76 -10.97
C LYS A 91 -1.68 -7.10 -9.61
N GLY A 92 -1.58 -6.17 -8.68
CA GLY A 92 -2.23 -6.20 -7.38
C GLY A 92 -3.36 -5.17 -7.31
N ILE A 93 -4.49 -5.53 -6.69
CA ILE A 93 -5.60 -4.61 -6.46
C ILE A 93 -5.86 -4.54 -4.96
N PHE A 94 -6.00 -3.32 -4.46
CA PHE A 94 -6.56 -3.03 -3.14
C PHE A 94 -7.71 -2.05 -3.29
N GLU A 95 -8.92 -2.52 -3.01
CA GLU A 95 -10.15 -1.75 -3.10
C GLU A 95 -10.86 -1.69 -1.75
N PHE A 96 -11.22 -0.48 -1.33
CA PHE A 96 -11.97 -0.28 -0.10
C PHE A 96 -12.96 0.87 -0.22
N LYS A 97 -14.07 0.73 0.50
CA LYS A 97 -15.15 1.69 0.54
C LYS A 97 -15.14 2.47 1.86
N LEU A 98 -15.45 3.76 1.77
CA LEU A 98 -15.65 4.63 2.91
C LEU A 98 -17.14 4.72 3.26
N ASP A 99 -17.47 4.47 4.53
CA ASP A 99 -18.72 4.93 5.15
C ASP A 99 -18.47 6.27 5.84
N ILE A 100 -18.70 7.33 5.06
CA ILE A 100 -18.47 8.71 5.48
C ILE A 100 -19.26 9.05 6.75
N LYS A 101 -20.47 8.54 6.93
CA LYS A 101 -21.27 8.85 8.12
C LYS A 101 -20.62 8.33 9.39
N THR A 102 -19.99 7.16 9.31
CA THR A 102 -19.24 6.60 10.42
C THR A 102 -17.92 7.36 10.61
N LEU A 103 -17.18 7.60 9.52
CA LEU A 103 -15.90 8.32 9.55
C LEU A 103 -16.03 9.77 10.02
N SER A 104 -17.16 10.44 9.78
CA SER A 104 -17.38 11.83 10.21
C SER A 104 -17.44 11.99 11.72
N ASN A 105 -17.62 10.90 12.47
CA ASN A 105 -17.57 10.91 13.93
C ASN A 105 -16.15 10.63 14.47
N ASN A 106 -15.19 10.31 13.59
CA ASN A 106 -13.81 10.03 13.94
C ASN A 106 -12.93 11.26 13.64
N SER A 107 -12.63 12.04 14.68
CA SER A 107 -11.81 13.27 14.58
C SER A 107 -10.38 13.05 14.14
N ASP A 108 -9.86 11.81 14.21
CA ASP A 108 -8.50 11.47 13.77
C ASP A 108 -8.44 11.23 12.25
N VAL A 109 -9.60 11.04 11.62
CA VAL A 109 -9.76 10.82 10.17
C VAL A 109 -10.29 12.06 9.48
N ILE A 110 -11.28 12.74 10.07
CA ILE A 110 -11.89 13.94 9.50
C ILE A 110 -11.30 15.21 10.12
N ASP A 111 -10.62 15.99 9.29
CA ASP A 111 -10.17 17.34 9.65
C ASP A 111 -11.30 18.33 9.32
N THR A 112 -11.85 18.93 10.37
CA THR A 112 -12.92 19.94 10.32
C THR A 112 -12.42 21.34 10.67
N SER A 113 -11.11 21.55 10.78
CA SER A 113 -10.50 22.85 11.08
C SER A 113 -10.92 23.94 10.09
N ASN A 114 -11.18 23.54 8.83
CA ASN A 114 -11.90 24.34 7.86
C ASN A 114 -13.33 23.81 7.67
N PRO A 115 -14.34 24.36 8.35
CA PRO A 115 -15.71 23.86 8.28
C PRO A 115 -16.38 24.04 6.90
N GLN A 116 -15.83 24.91 6.04
CA GLN A 116 -16.32 25.08 4.66
C GLN A 116 -15.75 24.05 3.70
N ARG A 117 -14.63 23.41 4.06
CA ARG A 117 -13.92 22.41 3.28
C ARG A 117 -13.30 21.38 4.23
N PRO A 118 -14.14 20.57 4.91
CA PRO A 118 -13.59 19.47 5.68
C PRO A 118 -12.78 18.56 4.76
N SER A 119 -11.86 17.80 5.34
CA SER A 119 -11.05 16.85 4.59
C SER A 119 -10.92 15.53 5.34
N ILE A 120 -10.84 14.43 4.60
CA ILE A 120 -10.46 13.12 5.13
C ILE A 120 -9.03 12.85 4.69
N LYS A 121 -8.19 12.43 5.63
CA LYS A 121 -6.86 11.91 5.35
C LYS A 121 -6.73 10.51 5.91
N LEU A 122 -6.39 9.58 5.05
CA LEU A 122 -6.21 8.17 5.39
C LEU A 122 -4.86 7.71 4.85
N CYS A 123 -4.29 6.70 5.49
CA CYS A 123 -3.16 5.99 4.94
C CYS A 123 -3.57 4.57 4.53
N ALA A 124 -3.44 4.25 3.25
CA ALA A 124 -3.54 2.88 2.76
C ALA A 124 -2.14 2.24 2.72
N ARG A 125 -1.96 1.11 3.40
CA ARG A 125 -0.70 0.33 3.38
C ARG A 125 -0.93 -0.98 2.64
N TYR A 126 -0.10 -1.22 1.63
CA TYR A 126 -0.07 -2.46 0.86
C TYR A 126 1.25 -3.17 1.12
N MET A 127 1.20 -4.42 1.57
CA MET A 127 2.35 -5.14 2.13
C MET A 127 2.53 -6.47 1.40
N LEU A 128 3.78 -6.80 1.07
CA LEU A 128 4.16 -8.10 0.56
C LEU A 128 4.83 -8.93 1.67
N TRP A 129 4.35 -10.15 1.82
CA TRP A 129 4.79 -11.10 2.84
C TRP A 129 5.35 -12.36 2.21
N THR A 130 6.38 -12.94 2.82
CA THR A 130 6.94 -14.24 2.44
C THR A 130 6.68 -15.28 3.52
N GLY A 131 6.26 -16.48 3.09
CA GLY A 131 5.92 -17.59 3.98
C GLY A 131 4.85 -17.25 5.02
N GLY A 132 4.00 -16.26 4.74
CA GLY A 132 2.94 -15.78 5.64
C GLY A 132 3.40 -15.22 6.99
N THR A 133 4.71 -15.01 7.19
CA THR A 133 5.28 -14.70 8.50
C THR A 133 6.15 -13.44 8.50
N TYR A 134 6.77 -13.12 7.37
CA TYR A 134 7.71 -12.00 7.28
C TYR A 134 7.23 -10.99 6.24
N GLU A 135 7.03 -9.74 6.66
CA GLU A 135 6.90 -8.61 5.74
C GLU A 135 8.24 -8.37 5.03
N VAL A 136 8.21 -8.29 3.70
CA VAL A 136 9.40 -8.12 2.86
C VAL A 136 9.48 -6.71 2.29
N SER A 137 8.34 -6.15 1.92
CA SER A 137 8.23 -4.78 1.42
C SER A 137 6.82 -4.26 1.67
N PHE A 138 6.69 -2.94 1.72
CA PHE A 138 5.39 -2.30 1.77
C PHE A 138 5.44 -0.92 1.14
N ILE A 139 4.27 -0.45 0.74
CA ILE A 139 4.05 0.89 0.24
C ILE A 139 2.93 1.53 1.04
N GLU A 140 3.16 2.78 1.40
CA GLU A 140 2.21 3.60 2.14
C GLU A 140 1.71 4.71 1.25
N SER A 141 0.39 4.85 1.18
CA SER A 141 -0.29 5.79 0.30
C SER A 141 -1.22 6.66 1.12
N ILE A 142 -0.83 7.92 1.31
CA ILE A 142 -1.64 8.93 1.96
C ILE A 142 -2.66 9.44 0.93
N LEU A 143 -3.92 9.18 1.24
CA LEU A 143 -5.08 9.53 0.45
C LEU A 143 -5.77 10.72 1.11
N ALA A 144 -5.92 11.81 0.35
CA ALA A 144 -6.65 12.98 0.81
C ALA A 144 -7.92 13.18 -0.03
N LEU A 145 -9.02 13.42 0.67
CA LEU A 145 -10.31 13.78 0.10
C LEU A 145 -10.72 15.13 0.66
N ASN A 146 -11.16 16.03 -0.20
CA ASN A 146 -11.80 17.27 0.23
C ASN A 146 -13.31 17.17 -0.04
N PHE A 147 -14.09 17.71 0.87
CA PHE A 147 -15.53 17.81 0.68
C PHE A 147 -15.82 19.11 -0.07
N ASP A 148 -16.52 18.99 -1.19
CA ASP A 148 -17.07 20.15 -1.88
C ASP A 148 -18.55 20.29 -1.53
N LEU A 149 -18.85 21.25 -0.65
CA LEU A 149 -20.20 21.53 -0.20
C LEU A 149 -21.05 22.25 -1.24
N THR A 150 -20.47 22.72 -2.37
CA THR A 150 -21.28 23.36 -3.44
C THR A 150 -22.02 22.34 -4.29
N ASP A 151 -21.45 21.15 -4.47
CA ASP A 151 -22.05 20.03 -5.24
C ASP A 151 -22.44 18.83 -4.35
N ALA A 152 -22.38 18.98 -3.02
CA ALA A 152 -22.65 17.93 -2.03
C ALA A 152 -21.89 16.62 -2.31
N GLY A 153 -20.64 16.72 -2.77
CA GLY A 153 -19.85 15.61 -3.28
C GLY A 153 -18.43 15.54 -2.71
N PHE A 154 -17.79 14.40 -2.90
CA PHE A 154 -16.39 14.16 -2.54
C PHE A 154 -15.49 14.42 -3.73
N VAL A 155 -14.43 15.20 -3.53
CA VAL A 155 -13.41 15.42 -4.54
C VAL A 155 -12.08 14.87 -4.02
N PHE A 156 -11.55 13.89 -4.75
CA PHE A 156 -10.19 13.41 -4.51
C PHE A 156 -9.20 14.52 -4.80
N SER A 157 -8.37 14.86 -3.80
CA SER A 157 -7.51 16.04 -3.87
C SER A 157 -6.09 15.66 -4.26
N ASN A 158 -5.50 14.65 -3.62
CA ASN A 158 -4.16 14.19 -3.94
C ASN A 158 -3.84 12.79 -3.37
N LEU A 159 -2.84 12.17 -3.99
CA LEU A 159 -2.13 10.99 -3.51
C LEU A 159 -0.69 11.37 -3.18
N VAL A 160 -0.17 10.89 -2.05
CA VAL A 160 1.28 10.84 -1.79
C VAL A 160 1.63 9.43 -1.39
N SER A 161 2.51 8.78 -2.15
CA SER A 161 2.93 7.40 -1.90
C SER A 161 4.43 7.30 -1.65
N LYS A 162 4.82 6.40 -0.74
CA LYS A 162 6.20 6.11 -0.36
C LYS A 162 6.41 4.61 -0.22
N ASN A 163 7.49 4.13 -0.82
CA ASN A 163 7.91 2.74 -0.78
C ASN A 163 8.92 2.49 0.32
N PHE A 164 8.81 1.35 0.98
CA PHE A 164 9.70 0.95 2.07
C PHE A 164 10.13 -0.51 1.92
N ASP A 165 11.37 -0.78 2.34
CA ASP A 165 11.85 -2.15 2.53
C ASP A 165 11.39 -2.72 3.89
N SER A 166 11.71 -3.99 4.16
CA SER A 166 11.38 -4.67 5.42
C SER A 166 12.00 -4.06 6.68
N SER A 167 12.96 -3.14 6.55
CA SER A 167 13.53 -2.38 7.67
C SER A 167 12.81 -1.05 7.94
N GLY A 168 11.86 -0.68 7.08
CA GLY A 168 11.22 0.64 7.12
C GLY A 168 12.08 1.75 6.54
N THR A 169 13.06 1.41 5.70
CA THR A 169 13.85 2.41 4.98
C THR A 169 13.13 2.77 3.69
N GLU A 170 12.94 4.07 3.42
CA GLU A 170 12.33 4.55 2.18
C GLU A 170 13.22 4.16 0.98
N VAL A 171 12.64 3.53 -0.05
CA VAL A 171 13.35 3.08 -1.25
C VAL A 171 12.77 3.75 -2.50
N SER A 172 13.66 4.13 -3.43
CA SER A 172 13.34 4.84 -4.68
C SER A 172 12.97 3.93 -5.82
#